data_AF-A0A239NPD6-F1
#
_entry.id   AF-A0A239NPD6-F1
#
_cell.length_a   1.000
_cell.length_b   1.000
_cell.length_c   1.000
_cell.angle_alpha   90.00
_cell.angle_beta   90.00
_cell.angle_gamma   90.00
#
_symmetry.space_group_name_H-M   'P 1'
#
loop_
_entity.id
_entity.type
_entity.pdbx_description
1 polymer ?
#
loop_
_entity_poly.entity_id
_entity_poly.type
_entity_poly.pdbx_seq_one_letter_code
_entity_poly.pdbx_strand_id
1 'polypeptide(L)'
;MSTTAVTALRHSTAVLMHDYRAGKWFPTMRERDIADDLARTCWSEHFLRACLRGVPRTAAERRLCVVVDLAVQVLARNPKAATDGTLLTLRVLIDALTAPRLT
;
A
#
# COMPACT_ATOMS: atom_id res chain seq x y z
N MET A 1 14.37 -12.55 -9.79
CA MET A 1 13.52 -11.68 -8.94
C MET A 1 14.36 -10.51 -8.47
N SER A 2 13.95 -9.26 -8.67
CA SER A 2 14.71 -8.13 -8.10
C SER A 2 14.35 -7.98 -6.64
N THR A 3 15.12 -8.66 -5.79
CA THR A 3 15.05 -8.67 -4.33
C THR A 3 14.89 -7.26 -3.74
N THR A 4 15.46 -6.24 -4.40
CA THR A 4 15.40 -4.83 -4.00
C THR A 4 13.98 -4.27 -3.86
N ALA A 5 13.07 -4.53 -4.81
CA ALA A 5 11.72 -3.96 -4.77
C ALA A 5 10.85 -4.62 -3.68
N VAL A 6 11.00 -5.94 -3.51
CA VAL A 6 10.30 -6.69 -2.44
C VAL A 6 10.82 -6.26 -1.06
N THR A 7 12.13 -6.12 -0.89
CA THR A 7 12.72 -5.64 0.36
C THR A 7 12.29 -4.22 0.67
N ALA A 8 12.31 -3.31 -0.32
CA ALA A 8 11.82 -1.95 -0.17
C ALA A 8 10.33 -1.93 0.22
N LEU A 9 9.49 -2.71 -0.46
CA LEU A 9 8.06 -2.81 -0.15
C LEU A 9 7.86 -3.24 1.31
N ARG A 10 8.50 -4.33 1.74
CA ARG A 10 8.37 -4.84 3.11
C ARG A 10 8.84 -3.82 4.14
N HIS A 11 10.00 -3.19 3.90
CA HIS A 11 10.55 -2.19 4.80
C HIS A 11 9.65 -0.95 4.89
N SER A 12 9.26 -0.36 3.77
CA SER A 12 8.40 0.82 3.74
C SER A 12 7.02 0.55 4.34
N THR A 13 6.46 -0.64 4.11
CA THR A 13 5.20 -1.05 4.75
C THR A 13 5.35 -1.16 6.27
N ALA A 14 6.44 -1.77 6.75
CA ALA A 14 6.69 -1.93 8.18
C ALA A 14 6.90 -0.58 8.88
N VAL A 15 7.66 0.32 8.25
CA VAL A 15 7.85 1.70 8.76
C VAL A 15 6.52 2.45 8.81
N LEU A 16 5.71 2.38 7.75
CA LEU A 16 4.43 3.07 7.70
C LEU A 16 3.42 2.54 8.72
N MET A 17 3.37 1.21 8.89
CA MET A 17 2.57 0.58 9.95
C MET A 17 3.03 1.00 11.35
N HIS A 18 4.34 1.05 11.60
CA HIS A 18 4.88 1.53 12.87
C HIS A 18 4.47 2.97 13.14
N ASP A 19 4.62 3.86 12.15
CA ASP A 19 4.25 5.27 12.28
C ASP A 19 2.75 5.46 12.51
N TYR A 20 1.91 4.65 11.85
CA TYR A 20 0.46 4.63 12.07
C TYR A 20 0.12 4.25 13.51
N ARG A 21 0.69 3.14 14.01
CA ARG A 21 0.46 2.65 15.38
C ARG A 21 1.00 3.61 16.45
N ALA A 22 2.11 4.30 16.16
CA ALA A 22 2.70 5.29 17.04
C ALA A 22 1.99 6.66 16.98
N GLY A 23 0.95 6.81 16.15
CA GLY A 23 0.22 8.08 15.96
C GLY A 23 1.06 9.18 15.28
N LYS A 24 2.20 8.83 14.67
CA LYS A 24 3.11 9.76 13.97
C LYS A 24 2.65 10.06 12.55
N TRP A 25 1.80 9.20 12.00
CA TRP A 25 1.22 9.37 10.69
C TRP A 25 -0.24 8.92 10.70
N PHE A 26 -1.07 9.68 9.98
CA PHE A 26 -2.45 9.32 9.69
C PHE A 26 -2.67 9.41 8.17
N PRO A 27 -3.39 8.46 7.57
CA PRO A 27 -3.71 8.54 6.16
C PRO A 27 -4.58 9.77 5.92
N THR A 28 -4.27 10.50 4.84
CA THR A 28 -5.16 11.53 4.31
C THR A 28 -6.49 10.92 3.87
N MET A 29 -7.54 11.73 3.66
CA MET A 29 -8.81 11.24 3.12
C MET A 29 -8.60 10.47 1.81
N ARG A 30 -7.73 10.99 0.93
CA ARG A 30 -7.41 10.33 -0.34
C ARG A 30 -6.69 9.00 -0.17
N GLU A 31 -5.76 8.89 0.78
CA GLU A 31 -5.09 7.63 1.10
C GLU A 31 -6.06 6.62 1.72
N ARG A 32 -7.07 7.07 2.47
CA ARG A 32 -8.14 6.20 2.96
C ARG A 32 -9.00 5.67 1.82
N ASP A 33 -9.41 6.52 0.88
CA ASP A 33 -10.17 6.06 -0.30
C ASP A 33 -9.40 4.96 -1.06
N ILE A 34 -8.09 5.17 -1.26
CA ILE A 34 -7.22 4.16 -1.88
C ILE A 34 -7.17 2.87 -1.05
N ALA A 35 -7.02 2.99 0.27
CA ALA A 35 -7.01 1.82 1.15
C ALA A 35 -8.34 1.05 1.10
N ASP A 36 -9.47 1.75 1.13
CA ASP A 36 -10.81 1.16 1.04
C ASP A 36 -11.03 0.46 -0.31
N ASP A 37 -10.59 1.06 -1.41
CA ASP A 37 -10.66 0.44 -2.75
C ASP A 37 -9.81 -0.83 -2.84
N LEU A 38 -8.61 -0.80 -2.23
CA LEU A 38 -7.69 -1.94 -2.18
C LEU A 38 -8.19 -3.07 -1.27
N ALA A 39 -8.89 -2.73 -0.18
CA ALA A 39 -9.47 -3.72 0.73
C ALA A 39 -10.58 -4.53 0.05
N ARG A 40 -11.32 -3.92 -0.88
CA ARG A 40 -12.50 -4.51 -1.53
C ARG A 40 -12.23 -5.24 -2.84
N THR A 41 -11.03 -5.12 -3.41
CA THR A 41 -10.76 -5.52 -4.81
C THR A 41 -9.61 -6.52 -4.95
N CYS A 42 -9.56 -7.23 -6.08
CA CYS A 42 -8.43 -8.08 -6.44
C CYS A 42 -7.15 -7.27 -6.70
N TRP A 43 -6.05 -7.75 -6.11
CA TRP A 43 -4.75 -7.10 -6.16
C TRP A 43 -4.04 -7.47 -7.47
N SER A 44 -4.22 -6.62 -8.49
CA SER A 44 -3.52 -6.72 -9.76
C SER A 44 -2.70 -5.45 -10.04
N GLU A 45 -1.64 -5.59 -10.84
CA GLU A 45 -0.82 -4.46 -11.28
C GLU A 45 -1.67 -3.35 -11.92
N HIS A 46 -2.62 -3.72 -12.78
CA HIS A 46 -3.52 -2.79 -13.45
C HIS A 46 -4.37 -2.00 -12.45
N PHE A 47 -4.96 -2.69 -11.47
CA PHE A 47 -5.80 -2.05 -10.46
C PHE A 47 -5.00 -1.11 -9.56
N LEU A 48 -3.84 -1.55 -9.05
CA LEU A 48 -2.97 -0.71 -8.22
C LEU A 48 -2.53 0.56 -8.97
N ARG A 49 -2.20 0.45 -10.27
CA ARG A 49 -1.92 1.63 -11.09
C ARG A 49 -3.13 2.54 -11.23
N ALA A 50 -4.33 1.99 -11.38
CA ALA A 50 -5.56 2.77 -11.48
C ALA A 50 -5.82 3.57 -10.20
N CYS A 51 -5.64 2.98 -9.02
CA CYS A 51 -5.77 3.67 -7.73
C CYS A 51 -4.81 4.86 -7.58
N LEU A 52 -3.64 4.80 -8.21
CA LEU A 52 -2.64 5.88 -8.18
C LEU A 52 -2.92 7.00 -9.20
N ARG A 53 -3.84 6.81 -10.15
CA ARG A 53 -4.17 7.84 -11.14
C ARG A 53 -4.84 9.04 -10.47
N GLY A 54 -4.39 10.24 -10.85
CA GLY A 54 -4.98 11.50 -10.35
C GLY A 54 -4.55 11.90 -8.94
N VAL A 55 -3.66 11.17 -8.28
CA VAL A 55 -3.05 11.64 -7.03
C VAL A 55 -2.06 12.78 -7.37
N PRO A 56 -2.04 13.93 -6.65
CA PRO A 56 -1.10 15.07 -6.88
C PRO A 56 0.28 14.86 -6.22
N ARG A 57 1.39 15.24 -6.89
CA ARG A 57 2.80 14.77 -6.67
C ARG A 57 3.54 15.18 -5.38
N THR A 58 2.85 15.71 -4.38
CA THR A 58 3.44 16.21 -3.12
C THR A 58 3.80 15.10 -2.13
N ALA A 59 5.04 15.12 -1.59
CA ALA A 59 5.61 13.99 -0.83
C ALA A 59 4.98 13.74 0.57
N ALA A 60 4.49 14.78 1.25
CA ALA A 60 3.96 14.65 2.62
C ALA A 60 2.63 13.87 2.68
N GLU A 61 1.85 13.88 1.60
CA GLU A 61 0.49 13.33 1.54
C GLU A 61 0.43 11.95 0.85
N ARG A 62 1.59 11.32 0.64
CA ARG A 62 1.76 10.21 -0.31
C ARG A 62 2.42 8.97 0.27
N ARG A 63 2.57 8.86 1.58
CA ARG A 63 3.31 7.75 2.19
C ARG A 63 2.71 6.41 1.79
N LEU A 64 1.39 6.26 1.79
CA LEU A 64 0.73 5.05 1.30
C LEU A 64 0.91 4.87 -0.21
N CYS A 65 0.81 5.95 -0.99
CA CYS A 65 0.98 5.91 -2.44
C CYS A 65 2.37 5.40 -2.86
N VAL A 66 3.43 5.76 -2.14
CA VAL A 66 4.79 5.25 -2.37
C VAL A 66 4.86 3.74 -2.15
N VAL A 67 4.22 3.25 -1.09
CA VAL A 67 4.16 1.80 -0.80
C VAL A 67 3.36 1.06 -1.88
N VAL A 68 2.25 1.64 -2.33
CA VAL A 68 1.43 1.09 -3.42
C VAL A 68 2.19 1.06 -4.75
N ASP A 69 3.01 2.08 -5.05
CA ASP A 69 3.87 2.10 -6.25
C ASP A 69 4.93 0.97 -6.21
N LEU A 70 5.53 0.72 -5.04
CA LEU A 70 6.43 -0.43 -4.87
C LEU A 70 5.71 -1.76 -5.14
N ALA A 71 4.44 -1.90 -4.73
CA ALA A 71 3.64 -3.08 -5.03
C ALA A 71 3.35 -3.23 -6.54
N VAL A 72 3.11 -2.12 -7.26
CA VAL A 72 3.01 -2.12 -8.73
C VAL A 72 4.30 -2.65 -9.35
N GLN A 73 5.46 -2.16 -8.89
CA GLN A 73 6.76 -2.60 -9.42
C GLN A 73 7.03 -4.09 -9.15
N VAL A 74 6.61 -4.59 -7.99
CA VAL A 74 6.71 -6.03 -7.65
C VAL A 74 5.82 -6.87 -8.56
N LEU A 75 4.56 -6.48 -8.74
CA LEU A 75 3.60 -7.22 -9.57
C LEU A 75 3.94 -7.19 -11.06
N ALA A 76 4.48 -6.07 -11.57
CA ALA A 76 4.95 -5.95 -12.94
C ALA A 76 6.07 -6.97 -13.27
N ARG A 77 6.86 -7.36 -12.27
CA ARG A 77 7.95 -8.34 -12.43
C ARG A 77 7.52 -9.76 -12.09
N ASN A 78 6.55 -9.91 -11.17
CA ASN A 78 6.02 -11.18 -10.75
C ASN A 78 4.52 -11.06 -10.46
N PRO A 79 3.63 -11.31 -11.44
CA PRO A 79 2.19 -11.26 -11.22
C PRO A 79 1.69 -12.23 -10.14
N LYS A 80 2.41 -13.34 -9.90
CA LYS A 80 2.08 -14.30 -8.82
C LYS A 80 2.29 -13.72 -7.42
N ALA A 81 2.96 -12.57 -7.28
CA ALA A 81 3.13 -11.85 -6.03
C ALA A 81 1.78 -11.46 -5.38
N ALA A 82 0.71 -11.36 -6.19
CA ALA A 82 -0.64 -11.14 -5.72
C ALA A 82 -1.17 -12.28 -4.82
N THR A 83 -0.69 -13.51 -5.01
CA THR A 83 -1.22 -14.70 -4.34
C THR A 83 -0.18 -15.47 -3.53
N ASP A 84 1.12 -15.23 -3.74
CA ASP A 84 2.21 -15.97 -3.09
C ASP A 84 2.61 -15.44 -1.69
N GLY A 85 1.87 -14.45 -1.18
CA GLY A 85 2.12 -13.85 0.14
C GLY A 85 3.13 -12.69 0.13
N THR A 86 3.77 -12.37 -1.00
CA THR A 86 4.72 -11.24 -1.11
C THR A 86 4.10 -9.90 -0.67
N LEU A 87 2.81 -9.69 -0.97
CA LEU A 87 2.08 -8.46 -0.62
C LEU A 87 1.38 -8.53 0.74
N LEU A 88 1.59 -9.58 1.54
CA LEU A 88 0.85 -9.80 2.79
C LEU A 88 1.02 -8.64 3.78
N THR A 89 2.24 -8.10 3.93
CA THR A 89 2.46 -6.97 4.84
C THR A 89 1.66 -5.75 4.43
N LEU A 90 1.51 -5.50 3.12
CA LEU A 90 0.76 -4.38 2.60
C LEU A 90 -0.75 -4.60 2.81
N ARG A 91 -1.26 -5.83 2.65
CA ARG A 91 -2.65 -6.16 2.99
C ARG A 91 -2.96 -5.86 4.46
N VAL A 92 -2.10 -6.32 5.37
CA VAL A 92 -2.26 -6.04 6.81
C VAL A 92 -2.26 -4.55 7.11
N LEU A 93 -1.46 -3.75 6.39
CA LEU A 93 -1.53 -2.29 6.48
C LEU A 93 -2.89 -1.76 6.01
N ILE A 94 -3.35 -2.16 4.82
CA ILE A 94 -4.64 -1.74 4.29
C ILE A 94 -5.79 -2.10 5.25
N ASP A 95 -5.80 -3.31 5.80
CA ASP A 95 -6.80 -3.74 6.78
C ASP A 95 -6.78 -2.86 8.04
N ALA A 96 -5.60 -2.48 8.53
CA ALA A 96 -5.47 -1.59 9.68
C ALA A 96 -5.94 -0.15 9.42
N LEU A 97 -5.89 0.31 8.16
CA LEU A 97 -6.37 1.64 7.76
C LEU A 97 -7.88 1.68 7.51
N THR A 98 -8.48 0.54 7.17
CA THR A 98 -9.90 0.40 6.80
C THR A 98 -10.76 -0.20 7.94
N ALA A 99 -10.12 -0.73 8.98
CA ALA A 99 -10.81 -1.21 10.17
C ALA A 99 -11.68 -0.10 10.80
N PRO A 100 -12.94 -0.40 11.19
CA PRO A 100 -13.78 0.56 11.90
C PRO A 100 -13.06 1.02 13.16
N ARG A 101 -12.87 2.33 13.32
CA ARG A 101 -12.41 2.88 14.60
C ARG A 101 -13.54 2.65 15.60
N LEU A 102 -13.35 1.73 16.54
CA LEU A 102 -14.17 1.65 17.75
C LEU A 102 -13.95 2.95 18.52
N THR A 103 -14.80 3.95 18.24
CA THR A 103 -14.95 5.18 19.02
C THR A 103 -15.77 4.89 20.25
#